data_AF-A0A8J7UDM9-F1
#
_entry.id   AF-A0A8J7UDM9-F1
#
_cell.length_a   1.000
_cell.length_b   1.000
_cell.length_c   1.000
_cell.angle_alpha   90.00
_cell.angle_beta   90.00
_cell.angle_gamma   90.00
#
_symmetry.space_group_name_H-M   'P 1'
#
loop_
_entity.id
_entity.type
_entity.pdbx_description
1 polymer ?
#
loop_
_entity_poly.entity_id
_entity_poly.type
_entity_poly.pdbx_seq_one_letter_code
_entity_poly.pdbx_strand_id
1 'polypeptide(L)'
;MSLRLVAFAACALIVAGSVSAAPLADRHVGRGLKCENCHSVKPNVPEFKNCLECHAGVETLKKRNPAHGMIDPAAPNCGMCHKAHKE
;
A
#
# COMPACT_ATOMS: atom_id res chain seq x y z
N MET A 1 -26.21 -49.96 11.25
CA MET A 1 -25.36 -49.30 12.28
C MET A 1 -23.93 -49.79 12.02
N SER A 2 -22.99 -49.08 11.40
CA SER A 2 -22.92 -47.65 11.10
C SER A 2 -21.96 -47.41 9.94
N LEU A 3 -22.50 -47.29 8.72
CA LEU A 3 -21.84 -46.71 7.53
C LEU A 3 -21.49 -45.21 7.72
N ARG A 4 -21.45 -44.73 8.95
CA ARG A 4 -21.39 -43.31 9.34
C ARG A 4 -20.01 -42.85 9.81
N LEU A 5 -19.04 -43.75 9.98
CA LEU A 5 -17.72 -43.39 10.52
C LEU A 5 -16.66 -43.02 9.48
N VAL A 6 -16.90 -43.22 8.19
CA VAL A 6 -15.91 -42.88 7.13
C VAL A 6 -16.11 -41.46 6.57
N ALA A 7 -17.18 -40.77 6.97
CA ALA A 7 -17.60 -39.51 6.32
C ALA A 7 -17.05 -38.20 6.95
N PHE A 8 -16.17 -38.27 7.96
CA PHE A 8 -15.78 -37.08 8.74
C PHE A 8 -14.31 -36.64 8.66
N ALA A 9 -13.52 -37.21 7.74
CA ALA A 9 -12.08 -36.95 7.68
C ALA A 9 -11.61 -36.20 6.42
N ALA A 10 -12.47 -35.42 5.75
CA ALA A 10 -12.07 -34.67 4.57
C ALA A 10 -12.54 -33.21 4.65
N CYS A 11 -11.64 -32.30 4.25
CA CYS A 11 -11.83 -30.86 4.09
C CYS A 11 -11.69 -29.97 5.33
N ALA A 12 -10.50 -29.99 5.96
CA ALA A 12 -9.92 -28.76 6.50
C ALA A 12 -8.76 -28.31 5.62
N LEU A 13 -9.05 -27.99 4.35
CA LEU A 13 -8.14 -27.22 3.51
C LEU A 13 -8.17 -25.79 4.04
N ILE A 14 -7.25 -25.49 4.95
CA ILE A 14 -6.95 -24.12 5.34
C ILE A 14 -6.45 -23.43 4.08
N VAL A 15 -7.32 -22.63 3.45
CA VAL A 15 -6.90 -21.66 2.44
C VAL A 15 -6.03 -20.64 3.16
N ALA A 16 -4.72 -20.91 3.19
CA ALA A 16 -3.72 -19.90 3.45
C ALA A 16 -3.72 -18.97 2.22
N GLY A 17 -4.74 -18.11 2.12
CA GLY A 17 -4.76 -17.05 1.13
C GLY A 17 -3.60 -16.12 1.45
N SER A 18 -2.60 -16.11 0.57
CA SER A 18 -1.56 -15.10 0.60
C SER A 18 -2.24 -13.74 0.44
N VAL A 19 -2.31 -12.97 1.53
CA VAL A 19 -2.77 -11.58 1.46
C VAL A 19 -1.67 -10.82 0.73
N SER A 20 -1.76 -10.79 -0.60
CA SER A 20 -0.87 -9.94 -1.39
C SER A 20 -1.23 -8.50 -1.05
N ALA A 21 -0.26 -7.73 -0.56
CA ALA A 21 -0.48 -6.32 -0.27
C ALA A 21 -0.92 -5.62 -1.58
N ALA A 22 -2.12 -5.06 -1.58
CA ALA A 22 -2.59 -4.29 -2.73
C ALA A 22 -1.63 -3.13 -3.04
N PRO A 23 -1.41 -2.81 -4.33
CA PRO A 23 -0.63 -1.65 -4.76
C PRO A 23 -1.03 -0.38 -4.02
N LEU A 24 -0.07 0.53 -3.80
CA LEU A 24 -0.32 1.71 -2.98
C LEU A 24 -1.41 2.61 -3.56
N ALA A 25 -1.50 2.75 -4.88
CA ALA A 25 -2.57 3.50 -5.54
C ALA A 25 -3.94 2.89 -5.23
N ASP A 26 -4.07 1.56 -5.36
CA ASP A 26 -5.31 0.84 -5.04
C ASP A 26 -5.72 1.03 -3.57
N ARG A 27 -4.74 1.11 -2.66
CA ARG A 27 -5.01 1.40 -1.25
C ARG A 27 -5.52 2.82 -1.02
N HIS A 28 -5.11 3.81 -1.82
CA HIS A 28 -5.59 5.18 -1.72
C HIS A 28 -6.96 5.33 -2.38
N VAL A 29 -7.16 4.71 -3.55
CA VAL A 29 -8.48 4.65 -4.22
C VAL A 29 -9.50 3.93 -3.36
N GLY A 30 -9.12 2.82 -2.73
CA GLY A 30 -9.97 2.09 -1.78
C GLY A 30 -10.35 2.91 -0.53
N ARG A 31 -9.67 4.03 -0.27
CA ARG A 31 -10.00 5.00 0.79
C ARG A 31 -10.82 6.19 0.28
N GLY A 32 -11.27 6.15 -0.97
CA GLY A 32 -12.11 7.19 -1.60
C GLY A 32 -11.34 8.31 -2.28
N LEU A 33 -10.01 8.21 -2.40
CA LEU A 33 -9.23 9.17 -3.19
C LEU A 33 -9.38 8.89 -4.68
N LYS A 34 -9.31 9.95 -5.47
CA LYS A 34 -9.38 9.90 -6.93
C LYS A 34 -7.98 10.05 -7.53
N CYS A 35 -7.83 9.71 -8.81
CA CYS A 35 -6.56 9.81 -9.52
C CYS A 35 -6.00 11.24 -9.46
N GLU A 36 -6.87 12.24 -9.54
CA GLU A 36 -6.53 13.66 -9.54
C GLU A 36 -5.98 14.16 -8.20
N ASN A 37 -6.14 13.40 -7.11
CA ASN A 37 -5.50 13.72 -5.83
C ASN A 37 -3.97 13.56 -5.89
N CYS A 38 -3.44 12.82 -6.87
CA CYS A 38 -2.00 12.63 -7.07
C CYS A 38 -1.55 13.12 -8.46
N HIS A 39 -2.39 12.93 -9.48
CA HIS A 39 -2.05 13.16 -10.88
C HIS A 39 -2.59 14.51 -11.38
N SER A 40 -1.70 15.32 -11.95
CA SER A 40 -2.09 16.53 -12.70
C SER A 40 -2.35 16.20 -14.17
N VAL A 41 -3.15 17.04 -14.85
CA VAL A 41 -3.51 16.79 -16.27
C VAL A 41 -2.28 16.84 -17.20
N LYS A 42 -1.28 17.69 -16.89
CA LYS A 42 0.05 17.70 -17.54
C LYS A 42 1.11 18.38 -16.64
N PRO A 43 2.31 17.81 -16.48
CA PRO A 43 2.62 16.41 -16.74
C PRO A 43 1.80 15.48 -15.83
N ASN A 44 1.39 14.32 -16.36
CA ASN A 44 0.64 13.31 -15.61
C ASN A 44 1.56 12.48 -14.70
N VAL A 45 2.35 13.18 -13.88
CA VAL A 45 3.34 12.60 -12.98
C VAL A 45 3.09 13.20 -11.60
N PRO A 46 2.77 12.38 -10.59
CA PRO A 46 2.66 12.85 -9.22
C PRO A 46 3.98 13.41 -8.74
N GLU A 47 3.94 14.59 -8.14
CA GLU A 47 5.09 15.17 -7.46
C GLU A 47 5.11 14.73 -5.99
N PHE A 48 6.30 14.74 -5.40
CA PHE A 48 6.45 14.43 -3.98
C PHE A 48 5.54 15.28 -3.08
N LYS A 49 5.34 16.56 -3.44
CA LYS A 49 4.49 17.47 -2.67
C LYS A 49 3.06 16.95 -2.51
N ASN A 50 2.53 16.21 -3.50
CA ASN A 50 1.18 15.64 -3.43
C ASN A 50 1.05 14.63 -2.29
N CYS A 51 2.11 13.88 -1.98
CA CYS A 51 2.11 12.98 -0.82
C CYS A 51 1.96 13.75 0.50
N LEU A 52 2.62 14.91 0.60
CA LEU A 52 2.65 15.73 1.80
C LEU A 52 1.40 16.60 2.02
N GLU A 53 0.48 16.65 1.06
CA GLU A 53 -0.81 17.31 1.25
C GLU A 53 -1.64 16.63 2.36
N CYS A 54 -1.43 15.33 2.56
CA CYS A 54 -2.10 14.54 3.61
C CYS A 54 -1.12 13.89 4.61
N HIS A 55 0.10 13.55 4.16
CA HIS A 55 1.13 13.04 5.06
C HIS A 55 1.91 14.20 5.69
N ALA A 56 2.30 14.05 6.96
CA ALA A 56 3.09 15.06 7.65
C ALA A 56 4.42 15.33 6.91
N GLY A 57 5.07 16.48 7.17
CA GLY A 57 6.37 16.80 6.57
C GLY A 57 7.46 15.75 6.89
N VAL A 58 8.51 15.72 6.06
CA VAL A 58 9.59 14.72 6.09
C VAL A 58 10.16 14.52 7.51
N GLU A 59 10.42 15.61 8.23
CA GLU A 59 10.98 15.55 9.59
C GLU A 59 10.03 14.87 10.59
N THR A 60 8.72 15.09 10.46
CA THR A 60 7.73 14.37 11.27
C THR A 60 7.67 12.89 10.90
N LEU A 61 7.76 12.57 9.61
CA LEU A 61 7.75 11.19 9.12
C LEU A 61 8.99 10.41 9.58
N LYS A 62 10.17 11.04 9.60
CA LYS A 62 11.42 10.49 10.14
C LYS A 62 11.31 10.16 11.62
N LYS A 63 10.72 11.05 12.41
CA LYS A 63 10.49 10.82 13.85
C LYS A 63 9.53 9.66 14.12
N ARG A 64 8.52 9.47 13.25
CA ARG A 64 7.51 8.41 13.40
C ARG A 64 7.98 7.03 12.94
N ASN A 65 8.84 6.98 11.94
CA ASN A 65 9.38 5.74 11.41
C ASN A 65 10.86 5.91 11.02
N PRO A 66 11.80 5.23 11.70
CA PRO A 66 13.22 5.29 11.39
C PRO A 66 13.58 4.92 9.94
N ALA A 67 12.75 4.11 9.26
CA ALA A 67 12.94 3.78 7.85
C ALA A 67 12.93 5.01 6.93
N HIS A 68 12.30 6.10 7.35
CA HIS A 68 12.33 7.37 6.60
C HIS A 68 13.63 8.18 6.83
N GLY A 69 14.53 7.74 7.71
CA GLY A 69 15.81 8.41 7.98
C GLY A 69 16.68 8.59 6.73
N MET A 70 16.51 7.70 5.74
CA MET A 70 17.21 7.74 4.45
C MET A 70 16.65 8.76 3.44
N ILE A 71 15.53 9.42 3.74
CA ILE A 71 14.97 10.45 2.86
C ILE A 71 15.84 11.71 2.95
N ASP A 72 16.35 12.18 1.82
CA ASP A 72 16.96 13.50 1.71
C ASP A 72 15.88 14.58 1.93
N PRO A 73 15.98 15.43 2.96
CA PRO A 73 14.99 16.48 3.20
C PRO A 73 15.03 17.59 2.14
N ALA A 74 16.14 17.77 1.41
CA ALA A 74 16.26 18.76 0.35
C ALA A 74 15.70 18.25 -0.99
N ALA A 75 15.72 16.93 -1.22
CA ALA A 75 15.22 16.29 -2.44
C ALA A 75 14.45 14.98 -2.14
N PRO A 76 13.33 15.05 -1.41
CA PRO A 76 12.62 13.85 -0.96
C PRO A 76 11.93 13.12 -2.12
N ASN A 77 12.02 11.77 -2.10
CA ASN A 77 11.43 10.91 -3.13
C ASN A 77 10.74 9.68 -2.52
N CYS A 78 9.42 9.77 -2.32
CA CYS A 78 8.61 8.66 -1.82
C CYS A 78 8.60 7.46 -2.78
N GLY A 79 8.50 7.71 -4.09
CA GLY A 79 8.36 6.69 -5.14
C GLY A 79 9.58 5.79 -5.33
N MET A 80 10.71 6.14 -4.70
CA MET A 80 11.88 5.27 -4.61
C MET A 80 11.54 3.95 -3.89
N CYS A 81 10.72 4.02 -2.84
CA CYS A 81 10.33 2.85 -2.03
C CYS A 81 8.82 2.56 -2.12
N HIS A 82 7.98 3.60 -2.18
CA HIS A 82 6.53 3.49 -2.22
C HIS A 82 6.02 3.43 -3.67
N LYS A 83 6.07 2.24 -4.27
CA LYS A 83 5.58 2.00 -5.63
C LYS A 83 4.04 2.08 -5.68
N ALA A 84 3.54 3.07 -6.43
CA ALA A 84 2.12 3.38 -6.51
C ALA A 84 1.34 2.32 -7.30
N HIS A 85 1.79 2.03 -8.51
CA HIS A 85 1.18 1.06 -9.41
C HIS A 85 2.02 -0.22 -9.46
N LYS A 86 1.44 -1.33 -9.94
CA LYS A 86 2.18 -2.57 -10.18
C LYS A 86 3.25 -2.33 -11.24
N GLU A 87 4.39 -2.97 -11.04
CA GLU A 87 5.49 -3.05 -12.01
C GLU A 87 5.19 -4.11 -13.08
#